data_AF-A0A2E5PYP4-F1
#
_entry.id   AF-A0A2E5PYP4-F1
#
_cell.length_a   1.000
_cell.length_b   1.000
_cell.length_c   1.000
_cell.angle_alpha   90.00
_cell.angle_beta   90.00
_cell.angle_gamma   90.00
#
_symmetry.space_group_name_H-M   'P 1'
#
loop_
_entity.id
_entity.type
_entity.pdbx_description
1 polymer ?
#
loop_
_entity_poly.entity_id
_entity_poly.type
_entity_poly.pdbx_seq_one_letter_code
_entity_poly.pdbx_strand_id
1 'polypeptide(L)'
;MLQTSLGKYLAPTSMGAGYAIAKVLLLRWFDAELALLQDFTMQFMAGVLIGFSLRPVVRVIYWKPCTGFMMISLTMLVFGSSGNLLLHYIWGTPMDPGYWAVFKAESLTALIIGALALVLLPPPQHNISIGWIFRRVRNEMNSLLLGKLLICGGFQVILFFGLQAWLDDTMIAVGFSERIQEMMALPPLDFQDKILIAGIHGVLTAILVWLLSMVFLRSFFEQLVVIGSLAFVLGIFAPAFANFQQIEPLLLVDQIFIGLCRTFALIGFAIWMFRRPLE
;
A
#
# COMPACT_ATOMS: atom_id res chain seq x y z
N MET A 1 14.54 26.68 1.08
CA MET A 1 13.98 27.44 2.22
C MET A 1 12.99 26.55 2.97
N LEU A 2 13.33 26.21 4.21
CA LEU A 2 12.50 25.39 5.10
C LEU A 2 11.20 26.12 5.43
N GLN A 3 10.05 25.61 4.97
CA GLN A 3 8.76 26.03 5.51
C GLN A 3 8.60 25.44 6.93
N THR A 4 9.17 26.12 7.91
CA THR A 4 8.85 26.02 9.33
C THR A 4 7.56 26.81 9.61
N SER A 5 6.44 26.37 9.04
CA SER A 5 5.13 26.96 9.35
C SER A 5 4.14 25.87 9.76
N LEU A 6 3.11 26.27 10.52
CA LEU A 6 1.93 25.46 10.86
C LEU A 6 1.36 24.67 9.66
N GLY A 7 1.53 25.18 8.44
CA GLY A 7 1.18 24.49 7.19
C GLY A 7 1.87 23.13 6.99
N LYS A 8 2.99 22.87 7.68
CA LYS A 8 3.64 21.55 7.73
C LYS A 8 2.71 20.50 8.33
N TYR A 9 1.88 20.87 9.29
CA TYR A 9 0.98 19.96 10.01
C TYR A 9 -0.45 20.08 9.49
N LEU A 10 -0.84 21.26 9.01
CA LEU A 10 -2.18 21.53 8.49
C LEU A 10 -2.56 20.67 7.28
N ALA A 11 -1.64 20.40 6.37
CA ALA A 11 -1.93 19.58 5.19
C ALA A 11 -2.16 18.09 5.54
N PRO A 12 -1.29 17.42 6.34
CA PRO A 12 -1.60 16.08 6.84
C PRO A 12 -2.87 15.99 7.70
N THR A 13 -3.13 16.96 8.58
CA THR A 13 -4.37 16.94 9.39
C THR A 13 -5.63 17.15 8.55
N SER A 14 -5.56 18.04 7.54
CA SER A 14 -6.66 18.23 6.59
C SER A 14 -6.88 17.00 5.71
N MET A 15 -5.81 16.27 5.34
CA MET A 15 -5.95 14.95 4.69
C MET A 15 -6.62 13.94 5.62
N GLY A 16 -6.28 13.95 6.91
CA GLY A 16 -6.97 13.15 7.94
C GLY A 16 -8.47 13.37 7.96
N ALA A 17 -8.88 14.64 8.02
CA ALA A 17 -10.30 15.01 7.99
C ALA A 17 -10.96 14.59 6.66
N GLY A 18 -10.30 14.86 5.53
CA GLY A 18 -10.80 14.47 4.22
C GLY A 18 -10.99 12.95 4.08
N TYR A 19 -10.06 12.16 4.60
CA TYR A 19 -10.11 10.69 4.54
C TYR A 19 -11.26 10.16 5.40
N ALA A 20 -11.35 10.61 6.65
CA ALA A 20 -12.42 10.18 7.55
C ALA A 20 -13.81 10.54 7.01
N ILE A 21 -13.99 11.79 6.57
CA ILE A 21 -15.27 12.27 6.02
C ILE A 21 -15.62 11.49 4.75
N ALA A 22 -14.68 11.38 3.79
CA ALA A 22 -14.93 10.67 2.54
C ALA A 22 -15.28 9.20 2.79
N LYS A 23 -14.49 8.50 3.60
CA LYS A 23 -14.70 7.08 3.90
C LYS A 23 -16.02 6.84 4.62
N VAL A 24 -16.35 7.62 5.65
CA VAL A 24 -17.62 7.46 6.40
C VAL A 24 -18.82 7.78 5.52
N LEU A 25 -18.77 8.83 4.69
CA LEU A 25 -19.87 9.15 3.77
C LEU A 25 -20.05 8.10 2.67
N LEU A 26 -18.95 7.60 2.11
CA LEU A 26 -18.99 6.53 1.10
C LEU A 26 -19.46 5.21 1.70
N LEU A 27 -19.01 4.87 2.91
CA LEU A 27 -19.54 3.72 3.65
C LEU A 27 -21.03 3.90 3.90
N ARG A 28 -21.47 5.07 4.36
CA ARG A 28 -22.90 5.34 4.58
C ARG A 28 -23.75 5.18 3.31
N TRP A 29 -23.16 5.42 2.14
CA TRP A 29 -23.81 5.17 0.86
C TRP A 29 -23.95 3.67 0.57
N PHE A 30 -22.89 2.88 0.79
CA PHE A 30 -22.88 1.45 0.45
C PHE A 30 -23.50 0.56 1.52
N ASP A 31 -23.24 0.84 2.79
CA ASP A 31 -23.73 0.14 3.97
C ASP A 31 -23.75 1.09 5.19
N ALA A 32 -24.96 1.52 5.57
CA ALA A 32 -25.15 2.47 6.65
C ALA A 32 -24.84 1.89 8.03
N GLU A 33 -24.98 0.58 8.24
CA GLU A 33 -24.73 -0.06 9.53
C GLU A 33 -23.22 -0.14 9.77
N LEU A 34 -22.44 -0.54 8.76
CA LEU A 34 -20.98 -0.52 8.82
C LEU A 34 -20.42 0.87 9.03
N ALA A 35 -21.05 1.91 8.47
CA ALA A 35 -20.61 3.29 8.67
C ALA A 35 -20.75 3.76 10.13
N LEU A 36 -21.77 3.28 10.86
CA LEU A 36 -21.98 3.60 12.27
C LEU A 36 -20.99 2.90 13.21
N LEU A 37 -20.45 1.75 12.78
CA LEU A 37 -19.43 1.01 13.51
C LEU A 37 -18.02 1.60 13.37
N GLN A 38 -17.82 2.56 12.47
CA GLN A 38 -16.52 3.20 12.27
C GLN A 38 -16.25 4.29 13.31
N ASP A 39 -15.12 4.18 14.02
CA ASP A 39 -14.65 5.26 14.88
C ASP A 39 -14.04 6.39 14.03
N PHE A 40 -14.74 7.52 13.95
CA PHE A 40 -14.28 8.70 13.21
C PHE A 40 -12.89 9.17 13.64
N THR A 41 -12.55 9.05 14.93
CA THR A 41 -11.25 9.48 15.47
C THR A 41 -10.13 8.61 14.93
N MET A 42 -10.34 7.29 14.88
CA MET A 42 -9.37 6.35 14.36
C MET A 42 -9.20 6.50 12.85
N GLN A 43 -10.31 6.72 12.12
CA GLN A 43 -10.26 7.03 10.69
C GLN A 43 -9.52 8.35 10.41
N PHE A 44 -9.76 9.38 11.21
CA PHE A 44 -9.06 10.66 11.11
C PHE A 44 -7.56 10.48 11.28
N MET A 45 -7.13 9.80 12.35
CA MET A 45 -5.72 9.53 12.62
C MET A 45 -5.06 8.69 11.54
N ALA A 46 -5.74 7.65 11.02
CA ALA A 46 -5.28 6.88 9.88
C ALA A 46 -5.03 7.78 8.65
N GLY A 47 -5.96 8.68 8.34
CA GLY A 47 -5.80 9.65 7.27
C GLY A 47 -4.66 10.66 7.51
N VAL A 48 -4.39 11.04 8.76
CA VAL A 48 -3.23 11.88 9.11
C VAL A 48 -1.91 11.16 8.81
N LEU A 49 -1.81 9.88 9.15
CA LEU A 49 -0.63 9.04 8.85
C LEU A 49 -0.42 8.88 7.34
N ILE A 50 -1.51 8.68 6.59
CA ILE A 50 -1.49 8.68 5.12
C ILE A 50 -0.97 10.04 4.61
N GLY A 51 -1.44 11.14 5.17
CA GLY A 51 -1.00 12.47 4.78
C GLY A 51 0.49 12.73 5.04
N PHE A 52 1.03 12.22 6.15
CA PHE A 52 2.46 12.31 6.45
C PHE A 52 3.32 11.43 5.54
N SER A 53 2.86 10.23 5.21
CA SER A 53 3.59 9.30 4.35
C SER A 53 3.56 9.70 2.87
N LEU A 54 2.48 10.29 2.38
CA LEU A 54 2.37 10.81 1.02
C LEU A 54 3.23 12.05 0.78
N ARG A 55 3.39 12.91 1.79
CA ARG A 55 4.11 14.17 1.65
C ARG A 55 5.53 14.09 1.09
N PRO A 56 6.44 13.21 1.57
CA PRO A 56 7.78 13.10 1.01
C PRO A 56 7.77 12.64 -0.46
N VAL A 57 6.72 11.96 -0.91
CA VAL A 57 6.53 11.57 -2.31
C VAL A 57 6.03 12.75 -3.13
N VAL A 58 4.92 13.38 -2.72
CA VAL A 58 4.28 14.45 -3.52
C VAL A 58 5.16 15.71 -3.61
N ARG A 59 5.86 16.08 -2.54
CA ARG A 59 6.67 17.32 -2.54
C ARG A 59 7.99 17.20 -3.27
N VAL A 60 8.56 16.00 -3.34
CA VAL A 60 9.87 15.81 -3.97
C VAL A 60 9.74 15.62 -5.47
N ILE A 61 8.57 15.17 -5.94
CA ILE A 61 8.41 14.82 -7.34
C ILE A 61 7.56 15.84 -8.10
N TYR A 62 8.07 16.30 -9.23
CA TYR A 62 7.59 17.47 -9.96
C TYR A 62 6.44 17.18 -10.93
N TRP A 63 5.29 16.70 -10.44
CA TRP A 63 4.22 16.18 -11.29
C TRP A 63 3.31 17.29 -11.81
N LYS A 64 2.81 17.16 -13.04
CA LYS A 64 1.62 17.91 -13.47
C LYS A 64 0.38 17.44 -12.71
N PRO A 65 -0.67 18.26 -12.50
CA PRO A 65 -1.79 17.90 -11.62
C PRO A 65 -2.46 16.58 -12.01
N CYS A 66 -2.74 16.37 -13.31
CA CYS A 66 -3.35 15.14 -13.80
C CYS A 66 -2.46 13.90 -13.56
N THR A 67 -1.15 14.02 -13.78
CA THR A 67 -0.19 12.94 -13.47
C THR A 67 -0.13 12.69 -11.97
N GLY A 68 -0.10 13.79 -11.20
CA GLY A 68 -0.25 13.89 -9.74
C GLY A 68 -1.33 12.96 -9.22
N PHE A 69 -2.54 13.29 -9.62
CA PHE A 69 -3.76 12.58 -9.28
C PHE A 69 -3.65 11.10 -9.61
N MET A 70 -3.24 10.78 -10.85
CA MET A 70 -3.20 9.42 -11.34
C MET A 70 -2.29 8.55 -10.49
N MET A 71 -1.04 8.97 -10.23
CA MET A 71 -0.15 8.07 -9.50
C MET A 71 -0.29 8.12 -7.98
N ILE A 72 -0.76 9.22 -7.38
CA ILE A 72 -1.13 9.18 -5.95
C ILE A 72 -2.28 8.19 -5.77
N SER A 73 -3.31 8.26 -6.62
CA SER A 73 -4.43 7.32 -6.60
C SER A 73 -3.98 5.89 -6.84
N LEU A 74 -3.12 5.65 -7.84
CA LEU A 74 -2.56 4.32 -8.11
C LEU A 74 -1.76 3.80 -6.92
N THR A 75 -0.96 4.65 -6.28
CA THR A 75 -0.21 4.30 -5.07
C THR A 75 -1.13 3.88 -3.94
N MET A 76 -2.19 4.65 -3.68
CA MET A 76 -3.16 4.32 -2.64
C MET A 76 -3.95 3.05 -2.95
N LEU A 77 -4.29 2.78 -4.20
CA LEU A 77 -5.02 1.57 -4.59
C LEU A 77 -4.13 0.33 -4.51
N VAL A 78 -2.92 0.38 -5.08
CA VAL A 78 -2.01 -0.78 -5.13
C VAL A 78 -1.47 -1.14 -3.75
N PHE A 79 -0.97 -0.16 -3.00
CA PHE A 79 -0.46 -0.43 -1.65
C PHE A 79 -1.59 -0.57 -0.61
N GLY A 80 -2.75 0.05 -0.84
CA GLY A 80 -3.90 -0.02 0.07
C GLY A 80 -4.94 -1.05 -0.38
N SER A 81 -6.09 -0.59 -0.88
CA SER A 81 -7.30 -1.42 -1.03
C SER A 81 -7.12 -2.66 -1.91
N SER A 82 -6.45 -2.54 -3.06
CA SER A 82 -6.25 -3.65 -4.00
C SER A 82 -5.19 -4.63 -3.52
N GLY A 83 -4.12 -4.12 -2.90
CA GLY A 83 -3.12 -4.97 -2.26
C GLY A 83 -3.73 -5.81 -1.14
N ASN A 84 -4.52 -5.15 -0.28
CA ASN A 84 -5.23 -5.81 0.82
C ASN A 84 -6.27 -6.82 0.32
N LEU A 85 -6.96 -6.56 -0.79
CA LEU A 85 -7.85 -7.52 -1.42
C LEU A 85 -7.13 -8.81 -1.78
N LEU A 86 -5.97 -8.72 -2.44
CA LEU A 86 -5.17 -9.90 -2.80
C LEU A 86 -4.69 -10.65 -1.56
N LEU A 87 -4.28 -9.95 -0.50
CA LEU A 87 -3.88 -10.58 0.75
C LEU A 87 -5.05 -11.29 1.44
N HIS A 88 -6.25 -10.70 1.46
CA HIS A 88 -7.45 -11.33 2.03
C HIS A 88 -7.82 -12.62 1.30
N TYR A 89 -7.68 -12.66 -0.03
CA TYR A 89 -7.87 -13.90 -0.80
C TYR A 89 -6.93 -15.01 -0.33
N ILE A 90 -5.64 -14.70 -0.10
CA ILE A 90 -4.67 -15.69 0.37
C ILE A 90 -5.01 -16.20 1.78
N TRP A 91 -5.49 -15.30 2.64
CA TRP A 91 -5.88 -15.59 4.02
C TRP A 91 -7.18 -16.37 4.16
N GLY A 92 -7.98 -16.43 3.11
CA GLY A 92 -9.20 -17.23 3.15
C GLY A 92 -10.37 -16.60 3.89
N THR A 93 -10.24 -15.31 4.25
CA THR A 93 -11.29 -14.57 4.94
C THR A 93 -12.54 -14.46 4.06
N PRO A 94 -13.74 -14.75 4.59
CA PRO A 94 -14.97 -14.65 3.80
C PRO A 94 -15.19 -13.20 3.35
N MET A 95 -15.36 -13.00 2.04
CA MET A 95 -15.69 -11.70 1.45
C MET A 95 -17.20 -11.48 1.46
N ASP A 96 -17.72 -11.24 2.66
CA ASP A 96 -19.12 -10.92 2.89
C ASP A 96 -19.53 -9.59 2.20
N PRO A 97 -20.83 -9.29 2.09
CA PRO A 97 -21.29 -8.03 1.51
C PRO A 97 -20.70 -6.80 2.18
N GLY A 98 -20.41 -6.89 3.49
CA GLY A 98 -19.77 -5.84 4.27
C GLY A 98 -18.34 -5.54 3.83
N TYR A 99 -17.52 -6.57 3.63
CA TYR A 99 -16.16 -6.43 3.09
C TYR A 99 -16.16 -5.68 1.74
N TRP A 100 -17.08 -6.04 0.83
CA TRP A 100 -17.18 -5.37 -0.47
C TRP A 100 -17.61 -3.90 -0.37
N ALA A 101 -18.45 -3.55 0.60
CA ALA A 101 -18.80 -2.16 0.88
C ALA A 101 -17.56 -1.37 1.34
N VAL A 102 -16.77 -1.95 2.26
CA VAL A 102 -15.51 -1.34 2.74
C VAL A 102 -14.50 -1.19 1.61
N PHE A 103 -14.30 -2.22 0.78
CA PHE A 103 -13.39 -2.16 -0.35
C PHE A 103 -13.76 -1.06 -1.36
N LYS A 104 -15.05 -0.93 -1.70
CA LYS A 104 -15.54 0.13 -2.59
C LYS A 104 -15.34 1.51 -1.98
N ALA A 105 -15.66 1.67 -0.69
CA ALA A 105 -15.49 2.94 0.02
C ALA A 105 -14.01 3.35 0.12
N GLU A 106 -13.11 2.43 0.48
CA GLU A 106 -11.66 2.66 0.50
C GLU A 106 -11.12 3.05 -0.88
N SER A 107 -11.55 2.34 -1.93
CA SER A 107 -11.07 2.60 -3.29
C SER A 107 -11.52 3.97 -3.82
N LEU A 108 -12.77 4.39 -3.55
CA LEU A 108 -13.24 5.72 -3.90
C LEU A 108 -12.61 6.80 -3.01
N THR A 109 -12.37 6.50 -1.73
CA THR A 109 -11.65 7.41 -0.82
C THR A 109 -10.23 7.65 -1.31
N ALA A 110 -9.54 6.63 -1.81
CA ALA A 110 -8.21 6.76 -2.41
C ALA A 110 -8.20 7.76 -3.59
N LEU A 111 -9.25 7.78 -4.42
CA LEU A 111 -9.39 8.78 -5.49
C LEU A 111 -9.61 10.19 -4.93
N ILE A 112 -10.50 10.34 -3.93
CA ILE A 112 -10.76 11.63 -3.30
C ILE A 112 -9.49 12.19 -2.64
N ILE A 113 -8.74 11.35 -1.93
CA ILE A 113 -7.46 11.73 -1.34
C ILE A 113 -6.40 12.01 -2.40
N GLY A 114 -6.39 11.29 -3.52
CA GLY A 114 -5.56 11.62 -4.68
C GLY A 114 -5.79 13.05 -5.17
N ALA A 115 -7.05 13.49 -5.25
CA ALA A 115 -7.40 14.86 -5.63
C ALA A 115 -7.05 15.87 -4.53
N LEU A 116 -7.38 15.55 -3.28
CA LEU A 116 -7.13 16.42 -2.12
C LEU A 116 -5.63 16.64 -1.89
N ALA A 117 -4.80 15.62 -2.11
CA ALA A 117 -3.35 15.71 -1.98
C ALA A 117 -2.75 16.74 -2.94
N LEU A 118 -3.30 16.92 -4.14
CA LEU A 118 -2.82 17.95 -5.08
C LEU A 118 -3.12 19.37 -4.61
N VAL A 119 -4.24 19.55 -3.93
CA VAL A 119 -4.65 20.86 -3.39
C VAL A 119 -3.88 21.18 -2.13
N LEU A 120 -3.74 20.21 -1.21
CA LEU A 120 -3.12 20.40 0.10
C LEU A 120 -1.58 20.33 0.05
N LEU A 121 -1.02 19.59 -0.90
CA LEU A 121 0.42 19.41 -1.08
C LEU A 121 0.83 19.75 -2.54
N PRO A 122 0.67 21.00 -2.98
CA PRO A 122 1.03 21.37 -4.35
C PRO A 122 2.53 21.10 -4.58
N PRO A 123 2.89 20.39 -5.68
CA PRO A 123 4.28 20.13 -5.99
C PRO A 123 5.00 21.44 -6.35
N PRO A 124 6.28 21.60 -5.96
CA PRO A 124 7.01 22.86 -6.11
C PRO A 124 7.24 23.27 -7.58
N GLN A 125 7.27 22.32 -8.52
CA GLN A 125 7.31 22.55 -9.96
C GLN A 125 6.54 21.44 -10.69
N HIS A 126 5.94 21.73 -11.86
CA HIS A 126 5.05 20.81 -12.58
C HIS A 126 5.64 20.42 -13.95
N ASN A 127 6.56 19.45 -13.98
CA ASN A 127 7.33 19.12 -15.18
C ASN A 127 6.97 17.75 -15.78
N ILE A 128 6.63 16.76 -14.95
CA ILE A 128 6.38 15.39 -15.39
C ILE A 128 4.93 15.24 -15.84
N SER A 129 4.75 14.82 -17.08
CA SER A 129 3.45 14.57 -17.70
C SER A 129 3.19 13.08 -17.89
N ILE A 130 1.92 12.69 -18.04
CA ILE A 130 1.52 11.30 -18.30
C ILE A 130 2.20 10.77 -19.56
N GLY A 131 2.28 11.59 -20.62
CA GLY A 131 2.95 11.22 -21.86
C GLY A 131 4.44 10.93 -21.67
N TRP A 132 5.12 11.61 -20.74
CA TRP A 132 6.52 11.31 -20.42
C TRP A 132 6.66 9.94 -19.76
N ILE A 133 5.82 9.64 -18.76
CA ILE A 133 5.82 8.32 -18.08
C ILE A 133 5.52 7.22 -19.09
N PHE A 134 4.50 7.39 -19.93
CA PHE A 134 4.12 6.40 -20.93
C PHE A 134 5.24 6.13 -21.94
N ARG A 135 5.89 7.18 -22.47
CA ARG A 135 7.05 7.02 -23.36
C ARG A 135 8.19 6.28 -22.67
N ARG A 136 8.44 6.58 -21.40
CA ARG A 136 9.51 5.95 -20.63
C ARG A 136 9.23 4.48 -20.36
N VAL A 137 8.01 4.14 -19.92
CA VAL A 137 7.54 2.76 -19.73
C VAL A 137 7.68 1.97 -21.02
N ARG A 138 7.23 2.53 -22.16
CA ARG A 138 7.35 1.89 -23.47
C ARG A 138 8.79 1.62 -23.87
N ASN A 139 9.71 2.53 -23.58
CA ASN A 139 11.12 2.39 -23.93
C ASN A 139 11.87 1.39 -23.03
N GLU A 140 11.39 1.18 -21.80
CA GLU A 140 11.99 0.25 -20.84
C GLU A 140 11.32 -1.13 -20.79
N MET A 141 10.22 -1.31 -21.52
CA MET A 141 9.55 -2.60 -21.71
C MET A 141 10.46 -3.57 -22.48
N ASN A 142 11.26 -4.32 -21.74
CA ASN A 142 12.14 -5.37 -22.25
C ASN A 142 11.89 -6.69 -21.51
N SER A 143 12.34 -7.80 -22.09
CA SER A 143 12.31 -9.13 -21.43
C SER A 143 13.03 -9.13 -20.08
N LEU A 144 14.09 -8.34 -19.94
CA LEU A 144 14.79 -8.13 -18.67
C LEU A 144 13.89 -7.50 -17.60
N LEU A 145 13.10 -6.49 -17.94
CA LEU A 145 12.17 -5.85 -17.01
C LEU A 145 11.12 -6.86 -16.55
N LEU A 146 10.55 -7.61 -17.49
CA LEU A 146 9.58 -8.66 -17.19
C LEU A 146 10.18 -9.72 -16.25
N GLY A 147 11.41 -10.16 -16.51
CA GLY A 147 12.15 -11.08 -15.64
C GLY A 147 12.33 -10.51 -14.22
N LYS A 148 12.73 -9.24 -14.10
CA LYS A 148 12.87 -8.58 -12.78
C LYS A 148 11.53 -8.52 -12.02
N LEU A 149 10.43 -8.21 -12.71
CA LEU A 149 9.09 -8.18 -12.13
C LEU A 149 8.66 -9.58 -11.64
N LEU A 150 8.87 -10.63 -12.44
CA LEU A 150 8.57 -12.00 -12.04
C LEU A 150 9.40 -12.46 -10.84
N ILE A 151 10.69 -12.09 -10.78
CA ILE A 151 11.54 -12.37 -9.63
C ILE A 151 11.01 -11.67 -8.37
N CYS A 152 10.55 -10.41 -8.46
CA CYS A 152 9.93 -9.72 -7.33
C CYS A 152 8.61 -10.39 -6.90
N GLY A 153 7.82 -10.87 -7.87
CA GLY A 153 6.62 -11.68 -7.60
C GLY A 153 6.94 -12.96 -6.83
N GLY A 154 7.91 -13.75 -7.32
CA GLY A 154 8.36 -14.97 -6.63
C GLY A 154 8.95 -14.68 -5.24
N PHE A 155 9.70 -13.60 -5.10
CA PHE A 155 10.22 -13.18 -3.80
C PHE A 155 9.11 -12.83 -2.80
N GLN A 156 8.02 -12.19 -3.26
CA GLN A 156 6.86 -11.94 -2.41
C GLN A 156 6.18 -13.23 -1.93
N VAL A 157 6.10 -14.27 -2.77
CA VAL A 157 5.58 -15.58 -2.37
C VAL A 157 6.42 -16.16 -1.23
N ILE A 158 7.74 -16.14 -1.39
CA ILE A 158 8.67 -16.65 -0.37
C ILE A 158 8.55 -15.85 0.94
N LEU A 159 8.53 -14.52 0.86
CA LEU A 159 8.37 -13.67 2.03
C LEU A 159 7.03 -13.89 2.73
N PHE A 160 5.94 -14.02 1.97
CA PHE A 160 4.61 -14.20 2.55
C PHE A 160 4.54 -15.49 3.35
N PHE A 161 4.80 -16.65 2.73
CA PHE A 161 4.71 -17.93 3.42
C PHE A 161 5.83 -18.12 4.45
N GLY A 162 7.05 -17.67 4.15
CA GLY A 162 8.20 -17.84 5.03
C GLY A 162 8.10 -17.03 6.31
N LEU A 163 7.75 -15.74 6.22
CA LEU A 163 7.60 -14.91 7.42
C LEU A 163 6.37 -15.31 8.22
N GLN A 164 5.27 -15.69 7.57
CA GLN A 164 4.08 -16.12 8.29
C GLN A 164 4.31 -17.43 9.04
N ALA A 165 4.87 -18.45 8.39
CA ALA A 165 5.19 -19.71 9.07
C ALA A 165 6.20 -19.53 10.21
N TRP A 166 7.07 -18.53 10.13
CA TRP A 166 8.10 -18.31 11.14
C TRP A 166 7.63 -17.48 12.34
N LEU A 167 6.80 -16.47 12.12
CA LEU A 167 6.47 -15.45 13.13
C LEU A 167 5.00 -15.45 13.56
N ASP A 168 4.12 -16.17 12.85
CA ASP A 168 2.71 -16.22 13.21
C ASP A 168 2.47 -17.28 14.30
N ASP A 169 2.23 -16.81 15.51
CA ASP A 169 1.96 -17.66 16.67
C ASP A 169 0.49 -18.09 16.77
N THR A 170 -0.36 -17.67 15.83
CA THR A 170 -1.77 -18.11 15.76
C THR A 170 -1.94 -19.52 15.18
N MET A 171 -0.91 -20.04 14.50
CA MET A 171 -0.96 -21.35 13.87
C MET A 171 -0.89 -22.48 14.87
N ILE A 172 -1.69 -23.52 14.62
CA ILE A 172 -1.78 -24.70 15.49
C ILE A 172 -0.52 -25.57 15.33
N ALA A 173 0.03 -25.63 14.11
CA ALA A 173 1.21 -26.40 13.81
C ALA A 173 2.48 -25.83 14.49
N VAL A 174 3.35 -26.73 14.96
CA VAL A 174 4.63 -26.36 15.61
C VAL A 174 5.78 -26.40 14.61
N GLY A 175 5.74 -27.29 13.62
CA GLY A 175 6.78 -27.40 12.59
C GLY A 175 6.62 -26.36 11.48
N PHE A 176 7.72 -25.79 10.98
CA PHE A 176 7.70 -24.82 9.88
C PHE A 176 7.00 -25.37 8.62
N SER A 177 7.27 -26.62 8.24
CA SER A 177 6.61 -27.25 7.08
C SER A 177 5.11 -27.47 7.30
N GLU A 178 4.73 -27.84 8.52
CA GLU A 178 3.33 -28.07 8.90
C GLU A 178 2.55 -26.75 8.92
N ARG A 179 3.17 -25.66 9.42
CA ARG A 179 2.62 -24.30 9.37
C ARG A 179 2.37 -23.82 7.95
N ILE A 180 3.31 -24.06 7.02
CA ILE A 180 3.06 -23.76 5.61
C ILE A 180 1.88 -24.61 5.10
N GLN A 181 1.83 -25.91 5.40
CA GLN A 181 0.71 -26.76 4.97
C GLN A 181 -0.65 -26.29 5.54
N GLU A 182 -0.68 -25.85 6.80
CA GLU A 182 -1.84 -25.26 7.45
C GLU A 182 -2.31 -24.02 6.68
N MET A 183 -1.40 -23.10 6.36
CA MET A 183 -1.71 -21.95 5.50
C MET A 183 -2.19 -22.34 4.12
N MET A 184 -1.58 -23.36 3.51
CA MET A 184 -1.97 -23.85 2.18
C MET A 184 -3.39 -24.42 2.21
N ALA A 185 -3.79 -25.06 3.31
CA ALA A 185 -5.09 -25.71 3.47
C ALA A 185 -6.26 -24.76 3.78
N LEU A 186 -6.00 -23.48 4.11
CA LEU A 186 -7.08 -22.51 4.39
C LEU A 186 -8.01 -22.32 3.17
N PRO A 187 -9.33 -22.54 3.27
CA PRO A 187 -10.27 -22.22 2.18
C PRO A 187 -10.30 -20.70 1.92
N PRO A 188 -10.77 -20.20 0.76
CA PRO A 188 -11.46 -20.90 -0.31
C PRO A 188 -10.57 -21.26 -1.51
N LEU A 189 -9.30 -20.85 -1.49
CA LEU A 189 -8.40 -21.01 -2.63
C LEU A 189 -7.51 -22.23 -2.50
N ASP A 190 -7.31 -22.91 -3.63
CA ASP A 190 -6.31 -23.95 -3.76
C ASP A 190 -4.89 -23.38 -3.63
N PHE A 191 -3.95 -24.27 -3.34
CA PHE A 191 -2.54 -23.93 -3.15
C PHE A 191 -1.95 -23.14 -4.33
N GLN A 192 -2.23 -23.57 -5.56
CA GLN A 192 -1.70 -22.94 -6.77
C GLN A 192 -2.22 -21.50 -6.93
N ASP A 193 -3.48 -21.27 -6.60
CA ASP A 193 -4.10 -19.96 -6.68
C ASP A 193 -3.56 -19.00 -5.62
N LYS A 194 -3.28 -19.49 -4.40
CA LYS A 194 -2.63 -18.69 -3.37
C LYS A 194 -1.23 -18.23 -3.78
N ILE A 195 -0.44 -19.13 -4.37
CA ILE A 195 0.88 -18.78 -4.92
C ILE A 195 0.73 -17.74 -6.02
N LEU A 196 -0.21 -17.96 -6.94
CA LEU A 196 -0.45 -17.05 -8.06
C LEU A 196 -0.83 -15.65 -7.55
N ILE A 197 -1.75 -15.56 -6.60
CA ILE A 197 -2.21 -14.27 -6.04
C ILE A 197 -1.11 -13.57 -5.25
N ALA A 198 -0.34 -14.31 -4.44
CA ALA A 198 0.83 -13.75 -3.76
C ALA A 198 1.86 -13.22 -4.76
N GLY A 199 2.08 -13.95 -5.86
CA GLY A 199 2.93 -13.53 -6.97
C GLY A 199 2.42 -12.28 -7.67
N ILE A 200 1.13 -12.21 -8.00
CA ILE A 200 0.47 -11.05 -8.61
C ILE A 200 0.60 -9.84 -7.70
N HIS A 201 0.37 -9.99 -6.39
CA HIS A 201 0.56 -8.92 -5.40
C HIS A 201 2.01 -8.39 -5.43
N GLY A 202 3.00 -9.29 -5.46
CA GLY A 202 4.41 -8.93 -5.57
C GLY A 202 4.75 -8.20 -6.87
N VAL A 203 4.23 -8.67 -8.01
CA VAL A 203 4.41 -8.03 -9.32
C VAL A 203 3.79 -6.62 -9.33
N LEU A 204 2.56 -6.48 -8.82
CA LEU A 204 1.86 -5.20 -8.78
C LEU A 204 2.61 -4.18 -7.91
N THR A 205 3.08 -4.62 -6.74
CA THR A 205 3.92 -3.83 -5.84
C THR A 205 5.22 -3.41 -6.56
N ALA A 206 5.88 -4.34 -7.23
CA ALA A 206 7.11 -4.09 -7.96
C ALA A 206 6.93 -3.12 -9.13
N ILE A 207 5.82 -3.20 -9.88
CA ILE A 207 5.47 -2.23 -10.94
C ILE A 207 5.36 -0.83 -10.33
N LEU A 208 4.68 -0.69 -9.20
CA LEU A 208 4.53 0.61 -8.56
C LEU A 208 5.86 1.16 -8.02
N VAL A 209 6.67 0.32 -7.37
CA VAL A 209 8.01 0.71 -6.92
C VAL A 209 8.87 1.14 -8.10
N TRP A 210 8.86 0.39 -9.21
CA TRP A 210 9.57 0.76 -10.43
C TRP A 210 9.13 2.11 -10.97
N LEU A 211 7.82 2.36 -11.07
CA LEU A 211 7.27 3.64 -11.50
C LEU A 211 7.69 4.79 -10.58
N LEU A 212 7.69 4.59 -9.26
CA LEU A 212 8.14 5.60 -8.30
C LEU A 212 9.65 5.84 -8.39
N SER A 213 10.46 4.79 -8.49
CA SER A 213 11.92 4.86 -8.62
C SER A 213 12.38 5.50 -9.94
N MET A 214 11.58 5.48 -11.00
CA MET A 214 11.89 6.25 -12.22
C MET A 214 11.95 7.75 -11.99
N VAL A 215 11.14 8.25 -11.06
CA VAL A 215 10.90 9.68 -10.90
C VAL A 215 11.53 10.21 -9.60
N PHE A 216 11.65 9.36 -8.59
CA PHE A 216 12.27 9.65 -7.31
C PHE A 216 13.74 9.20 -7.31
N LEU A 217 14.59 9.96 -7.99
CA LEU A 217 16.03 9.69 -8.11
C LEU A 217 16.80 10.08 -6.83
N ARG A 218 16.68 9.25 -5.80
CA ARG A 218 17.40 9.39 -4.52
C ARG A 218 18.30 8.20 -4.21
N SER A 219 19.09 8.32 -3.14
CA SER A 219 19.89 7.22 -2.61
C SER A 219 19.02 6.01 -2.26
N PHE A 220 19.59 4.80 -2.30
CA PHE A 220 18.85 3.56 -1.99
C PHE A 220 18.09 3.64 -0.66
N PHE A 221 18.76 4.10 0.40
CA PHE A 221 18.16 4.23 1.73
C PHE A 221 17.03 5.26 1.76
N GLU A 222 17.16 6.39 1.07
CA GLU A 222 16.07 7.37 0.97
C GLU A 222 14.85 6.79 0.26
N GLN A 223 15.05 6.08 -0.86
CA GLN A 223 13.93 5.43 -1.56
C GLN A 223 13.29 4.35 -0.69
N LEU A 224 14.09 3.53 0.00
CA LEU A 224 13.60 2.47 0.87
C LEU A 224 12.77 3.02 2.02
N VAL A 225 13.26 4.06 2.70
CA VAL A 225 12.52 4.67 3.81
C VAL A 225 11.25 5.33 3.29
N VAL A 226 11.31 6.13 2.21
CA VAL A 226 10.13 6.86 1.72
C VAL A 226 9.07 5.92 1.14
N ILE A 227 9.44 5.04 0.20
CA ILE A 227 8.50 4.13 -0.46
C ILE A 227 8.07 3.01 0.50
N GLY A 228 9.01 2.52 1.33
CA GLY A 228 8.74 1.49 2.34
C GLY A 228 7.74 1.97 3.39
N SER A 229 7.97 3.13 4.00
CA SER A 229 7.03 3.72 4.95
C SER A 229 5.69 4.03 4.31
N LEU A 230 5.65 4.50 3.05
CA LEU A 230 4.41 4.76 2.34
C LEU A 230 3.58 3.49 2.14
N ALA A 231 4.19 2.43 1.61
CA ALA A 231 3.50 1.18 1.37
C ALA A 231 3.06 0.52 2.69
N PHE A 232 3.91 0.56 3.70
CA PHE A 232 3.60 0.01 5.02
C PHE A 232 2.43 0.75 5.68
N VAL A 233 2.42 2.09 5.62
CA VAL A 233 1.33 2.90 6.18
C VAL A 233 0.02 2.64 5.43
N LEU A 234 0.05 2.63 4.09
CA LEU A 234 -1.15 2.44 3.28
C LEU A 234 -1.74 1.03 3.37
N GLY A 235 -0.88 0.00 3.34
CA GLY A 235 -1.32 -1.39 3.27
C GLY A 235 -1.62 -2.00 4.62
N ILE A 236 -0.83 -1.68 5.65
CA ILE A 236 -0.87 -2.41 6.92
C ILE A 236 -1.27 -1.47 8.06
N PHE A 237 -0.49 -0.42 8.29
CA PHE A 237 -0.61 0.33 9.54
C PHE A 237 -1.88 1.18 9.63
N ALA A 238 -2.23 1.95 8.59
CA ALA A 238 -3.43 2.79 8.62
C ALA A 238 -4.73 1.95 8.65
N PRO A 239 -4.88 0.87 7.86
CA PRO A 239 -6.03 -0.03 7.97
C PRO A 239 -6.13 -0.73 9.33
N ALA A 240 -5.02 -1.24 9.86
CA ALA A 240 -4.95 -1.89 11.17
C ALA A 240 -5.32 -0.91 12.30
N PHE A 241 -4.82 0.32 12.22
CA PHE A 241 -5.13 1.37 13.19
C PHE A 241 -6.59 1.83 13.09
N ALA A 242 -7.12 2.00 11.89
CA ALA A 242 -8.50 2.40 11.66
C ALA A 242 -9.53 1.40 12.23
N ASN A 243 -9.17 0.11 12.27
CA ASN A 243 -10.01 -0.97 12.76
C ASN A 243 -9.49 -1.56 14.09
N PHE A 244 -8.66 -0.83 14.84
CA PHE A 244 -7.99 -1.30 16.05
C PHE A 244 -8.94 -1.93 17.09
N GLN A 245 -10.15 -1.39 17.20
CA GLN A 245 -11.17 -1.88 18.16
C GLN A 245 -11.78 -3.23 17.76
N GLN A 246 -11.56 -3.69 16.52
CA GLN A 246 -12.13 -4.92 15.95
C GLN A 246 -11.11 -6.07 15.88
N ILE A 247 -9.84 -5.83 16.23
CA ILE A 247 -8.75 -6.80 16.12
C ILE A 247 -8.19 -7.06 17.51
N GLU A 248 -7.91 -8.32 17.85
CA GLU A 248 -7.29 -8.63 19.14
C GLU A 248 -5.88 -8.01 19.23
N PRO A 249 -5.49 -7.41 20.36
CA PRO A 249 -4.25 -6.63 20.45
C PRO A 249 -2.96 -7.40 20.16
N LEU A 250 -2.89 -8.68 20.56
CA LEU A 250 -1.73 -9.55 20.31
C LEU A 250 -1.62 -9.91 18.82
N LEU A 251 -2.74 -10.30 18.20
CA LEU A 251 -2.83 -10.56 16.76
C LEU A 251 -2.41 -9.35 15.93
N LEU A 252 -2.80 -8.16 16.38
CA LEU A 252 -2.46 -6.90 15.71
C LEU A 252 -0.95 -6.66 15.69
N VAL A 253 -0.25 -6.93 16.79
CA VAL A 253 1.20 -6.71 16.88
C VAL A 253 1.94 -7.62 15.91
N ASP A 254 1.59 -8.90 15.86
CA ASP A 254 2.23 -9.87 14.97
C ASP A 254 1.94 -9.54 13.50
N GLN A 255 0.68 -9.20 13.17
CA GLN A 255 0.31 -8.78 11.82
C GLN A 255 1.05 -7.51 11.37
N ILE A 256 1.18 -6.52 12.26
CA ILE A 256 1.91 -5.28 11.97
C ILE A 256 3.41 -5.58 11.78
N PHE A 257 4.00 -6.41 12.64
CA PHE A 257 5.42 -6.74 12.58
C PHE A 257 5.78 -7.57 11.35
N ILE A 258 5.03 -8.65 11.07
CA ILE A 258 5.19 -9.47 9.88
C ILE A 258 4.98 -8.61 8.62
N GLY A 259 3.94 -7.77 8.64
CA GLY A 259 3.65 -6.83 7.57
C GLY A 259 4.80 -5.85 7.32
N LEU A 260 5.40 -5.30 8.38
CA LEU A 260 6.57 -4.41 8.30
C LEU A 260 7.75 -5.13 7.66
N CYS A 261 8.11 -6.29 8.18
CA CYS A 261 9.22 -7.11 7.67
C CYS A 261 9.04 -7.45 6.19
N ARG A 262 7.85 -7.94 5.81
CA ARG A 262 7.50 -8.30 4.43
C ARG A 262 7.58 -7.09 3.49
N THR A 263 6.98 -5.97 3.90
CA THR A 263 6.87 -4.77 3.08
C THR A 263 8.23 -4.15 2.82
N PHE A 264 9.05 -3.97 3.86
CA PHE A 264 10.40 -3.42 3.70
C PHE A 264 11.35 -4.35 2.96
N ALA A 265 11.25 -5.67 3.16
CA ALA A 265 12.03 -6.64 2.41
C ALA A 265 11.68 -6.61 0.91
N LEU A 266 10.39 -6.66 0.56
CA LEU A 266 9.97 -6.61 -0.84
C LEU A 266 10.34 -5.28 -1.51
N ILE A 267 10.12 -4.16 -0.83
CA ILE A 267 10.42 -2.83 -1.39
C ILE A 267 11.92 -2.61 -1.50
N GLY A 268 12.71 -3.02 -0.50
CA GLY A 268 14.16 -2.98 -0.57
C GLY A 268 14.69 -3.81 -1.74
N PHE A 269 14.16 -5.01 -1.93
CA PHE A 269 14.52 -5.87 -3.05
C PHE A 269 14.12 -5.25 -4.40
N ALA A 270 12.89 -4.73 -4.52
CA ALA A 270 12.42 -4.08 -5.74
C ALA A 270 13.23 -2.82 -6.07
N ILE A 271 13.51 -1.96 -5.10
CA ILE A 271 14.36 -0.78 -5.28
C ILE A 271 15.75 -1.22 -5.74
N TRP A 272 16.35 -2.23 -5.11
CA TRP A 272 17.66 -2.75 -5.53
C TRP A 272 17.65 -3.25 -6.98
N MET A 273 16.59 -3.95 -7.39
CA MET A 273 16.42 -4.47 -8.75
C MET A 273 16.20 -3.39 -9.82
N PHE A 274 15.49 -2.31 -9.48
CA PHE A 274 15.13 -1.23 -10.40
C PHE A 274 16.01 0.01 -10.29
N ARG A 275 16.91 0.05 -9.30
CA ARG A 275 17.85 1.15 -9.10
C ARG A 275 18.69 1.34 -10.36
N ARG A 276 18.83 2.60 -10.76
CA ARG A 276 19.84 3.00 -11.72
C ARG A 276 21.14 3.34 -10.99
N PRO A 277 22.31 3.06 -11.61
CA PRO A 277 23.52 3.73 -11.18
C PRO A 277 23.25 5.24 -11.22
N LEU A 278 23.60 5.93 -10.12
CA LEU A 278 23.65 7.39 -10.13
C LEU A 278 24.85 7.73 -11.02
N GLU A 279 24.58 8.19 -12.24
CA GLU A 279 25.60 8.82 -13.10
C GLU A 279 26.01 10.17 -12.52
#